data_AF-A0A7J0FQJ3-F1
#
_entry.id   AF-A0A7J0FQJ3-F1
#
_cell.length_a   1.000
_cell.length_b   1.000
_cell.length_c   1.000
_cell.angle_alpha   90.00
_cell.angle_beta   90.00
_cell.angle_gamma   90.00
#
_symmetry.space_group_name_H-M   'P 1'
#
loop_
_entity.id
_entity.type
_entity.pdbx_description
1 polymer ?
#
loop_
_entity_poly.entity_id
_entity_poly.type
_entity_poly.pdbx_seq_one_letter_code
_entity_poly.pdbx_strand_id
1 'polypeptide(L)'
;MEEETSWVSYCLDDIMRDVGDFNKFSESNGEGDKEIMEVSMDIILPDDLLERILAYLPVASIFRAGSVCKRWYEIVCSRRFLWNFSRVVSQKPWYFMFTSSDEPIGYAYDPVLRKWYSIDLPHIEKSSWFITSSCGLVCFMDNDRRSELYVCNPITHCCKRLEEPPGLKFSDYSALAISVNRTSHNYKVSVVKSKQVRGDFLQWDLSIHVYDSETMMWMSPLTEVLTGWRGGDESVICDGVLYFLIYSTGGGNRHGLITYNLSSRSSHKHLLTKNSISVPCPLTCGRLMNLKKKLVMVGGIGRQDRPDIIKGIGIWVLNGTEWQEIARMPHKFFQGFGEFDDVFASSGTDDLIYIQSYGAPALLIFDMHQKQWKWSQKCPVAKRFPLHLFTGFCFEPRLEIAP
;
A
#
# COMPACT_ATOMS: atom_id res chain seq x y z
N MET A 1 -36.13 25.31 2.43
CA MET A 1 -37.20 24.50 3.04
C MET A 1 -36.54 23.19 3.39
N GLU A 2 -36.14 23.11 4.65
CA GLU A 2 -35.44 21.97 5.25
C GLU A 2 -36.41 20.80 5.34
N GLU A 3 -36.01 19.62 4.86
CA GLU A 3 -36.71 18.37 5.16
C GLU A 3 -35.77 17.48 5.97
N GLU A 4 -35.99 17.53 7.27
CA GLU A 4 -35.51 16.57 8.26
C GLU A 4 -36.06 15.18 7.92
N THR A 5 -35.17 14.19 7.79
CA THR A 5 -35.58 12.78 7.70
C THR A 5 -35.49 12.16 9.09
N SER A 6 -36.67 11.89 9.63
CA SER A 6 -36.92 11.25 10.92
C SER A 6 -36.49 9.77 10.91
N TRP A 7 -35.71 9.39 11.93
CA TRP A 7 -35.35 7.99 12.16
C TRP A 7 -36.48 7.29 12.91
N VAL A 8 -37.21 6.43 12.20
CA VAL A 8 -38.15 5.48 12.78
C VAL A 8 -37.36 4.30 13.36
N SER A 9 -37.39 4.18 14.69
CA SER A 9 -36.88 3.03 15.44
C SER A 9 -37.81 1.83 15.25
N TYR A 10 -37.29 0.72 14.73
CA TYR A 10 -37.98 -0.56 14.78
C TYR A 10 -37.62 -1.26 16.10
N CYS A 11 -38.61 -1.35 16.99
CA CYS A 11 -38.56 -2.20 18.18
C CYS A 11 -38.40 -3.66 17.78
N LEU A 12 -37.37 -4.33 18.31
CA LEU A 12 -37.35 -5.77 18.48
C LEU A 12 -37.70 -6.05 19.94
N ASP A 13 -39.00 -6.24 20.17
CA ASP A 13 -39.49 -6.98 21.33
C ASP A 13 -39.11 -8.46 21.18
N ASP A 14 -38.94 -9.10 22.33
CA ASP A 14 -38.89 -10.54 22.55
C ASP A 14 -37.51 -11.21 22.44
N ILE A 15 -36.79 -11.22 23.57
CA ILE A 15 -36.34 -12.45 24.28
C ILE A 15 -36.05 -12.02 25.73
N MET A 16 -37.05 -12.17 26.60
CA MET A 16 -36.81 -12.45 28.02
C MET A 16 -36.65 -13.96 28.17
N ARG A 17 -35.51 -14.40 28.70
CA ARG A 17 -35.43 -15.43 29.76
C ARG A 17 -33.99 -15.64 30.20
N ASP A 18 -33.84 -15.67 31.52
CA ASP A 18 -32.65 -15.97 32.32
C ASP A 18 -31.46 -15.04 32.16
N VAL A 19 -31.25 -14.16 33.15
CA VAL A 19 -30.13 -14.29 34.10
C VAL A 19 -30.52 -13.61 35.42
N GLY A 20 -30.65 -14.44 36.47
CA GLY A 20 -29.94 -14.27 37.74
C GLY A 20 -30.22 -13.05 38.61
N ASP A 21 -31.00 -13.29 39.68
CA ASP A 21 -31.03 -12.58 40.96
C ASP A 21 -29.84 -11.64 41.24
N PHE A 22 -30.14 -10.35 41.42
CA PHE A 22 -29.37 -9.48 42.30
C PHE A 22 -30.32 -8.65 43.19
N ASN A 23 -30.43 -9.13 44.43
CA ASN A 23 -30.72 -8.42 45.68
C ASN A 23 -31.86 -7.40 45.74
N LYS A 24 -32.93 -7.84 46.41
CA LYS A 24 -33.87 -7.04 47.20
C LYS A 24 -33.14 -5.98 48.04
N PHE A 25 -33.49 -4.71 47.85
CA PHE A 25 -33.36 -3.69 48.89
C PHE A 25 -34.76 -3.36 49.43
N SER A 26 -34.86 -3.45 50.75
CA SER A 26 -36.04 -3.17 51.57
C SER A 26 -36.51 -1.72 51.42
N GLU A 27 -37.83 -1.55 51.32
CA GLU A 27 -38.51 -0.27 51.44
C GLU A 27 -38.19 0.40 52.79
N SER A 28 -37.67 1.62 52.72
CA SER A 28 -37.69 2.59 53.82
C SER A 28 -38.10 3.93 53.23
N ASN A 29 -39.33 4.35 53.53
CA ASN A 29 -39.84 5.67 53.19
C ASN A 29 -39.01 6.76 53.88
N GLY A 30 -38.52 7.71 53.10
CA GLY A 30 -37.96 8.97 53.56
C GLY A 30 -37.84 9.92 52.37
N GLU A 31 -38.69 10.94 52.35
CA GLU A 31 -38.65 12.04 51.37
C GLU A 31 -37.29 12.75 51.41
N GLY A 32 -36.64 12.87 50.26
CA GLY A 32 -35.40 13.61 50.11
C GLY A 32 -34.82 13.43 48.72
N ASP A 33 -34.86 14.50 47.93
CA ASP A 33 -34.17 14.73 46.66
C ASP A 33 -34.17 13.61 45.61
N LYS A 34 -34.93 13.85 44.53
CA LYS A 34 -34.69 13.20 43.24
C LYS A 34 -33.35 13.68 42.68
N GLU A 35 -32.25 13.20 43.24
CA GLU A 35 -31.00 13.10 42.49
C GLU A 35 -31.28 12.15 41.34
N ILE A 36 -31.27 12.69 40.12
CA ILE A 36 -31.07 11.89 38.92
C ILE A 36 -29.71 11.24 39.14
N MET A 37 -29.70 9.99 39.61
CA MET A 37 -28.48 9.22 39.77
C MET A 37 -27.93 9.05 38.35
N GLU A 38 -27.02 9.96 37.97
CA GLU A 38 -26.24 9.87 36.74
C GLU A 38 -25.47 8.56 36.86
N VAL A 39 -26.03 7.49 36.31
CA VAL A 39 -25.34 6.21 36.21
C VAL A 39 -24.15 6.49 35.30
N SER A 40 -22.99 6.70 35.90
CA SER A 40 -21.77 6.94 35.15
C SER A 40 -21.59 5.82 34.13
N MET A 41 -21.43 6.17 32.85
CA MET A 41 -21.15 5.20 31.79
C MET A 41 -19.88 4.38 32.05
N ASP A 42 -19.02 4.83 32.98
CA ASP A 42 -17.85 4.09 33.44
C ASP A 42 -18.20 2.84 34.25
N ILE A 43 -19.41 2.79 34.83
CA ILE A 43 -19.93 1.61 35.54
C ILE A 43 -20.56 0.61 34.55
N ILE A 44 -21.09 1.09 33.42
CA ILE A 44 -21.91 0.29 32.49
C ILE A 44 -21.03 -0.54 31.54
N LEU A 45 -19.85 -0.04 31.14
CA LEU A 45 -18.95 -0.75 30.23
C LEU A 45 -17.50 -0.65 30.71
N PRO A 46 -16.90 -1.72 31.26
CA PRO A 46 -15.49 -1.78 31.64
C PRO A 46 -14.52 -1.47 30.49
N ASP A 47 -13.33 -0.95 30.82
CA ASP A 47 -12.33 -0.50 29.84
C ASP A 47 -11.83 -1.61 28.91
N ASP A 48 -11.73 -2.85 29.39
CA ASP A 48 -11.34 -4.00 28.58
C ASP A 48 -12.38 -4.36 27.52
N LEU A 49 -13.67 -4.25 27.85
CA LEU A 49 -14.75 -4.44 26.90
C LEU A 49 -14.83 -3.29 25.91
N LEU A 50 -14.72 -2.04 26.39
CA LEU A 50 -14.69 -0.85 25.55
C LEU A 50 -13.51 -0.90 24.57
N GLU A 51 -12.32 -1.25 25.04
CA GLU A 51 -11.13 -1.42 24.21
C GLU A 51 -11.37 -2.45 23.11
N ARG A 52 -11.95 -3.60 23.48
CA ARG A 52 -12.26 -4.66 22.51
C ARG A 52 -13.28 -4.18 21.48
N ILE A 53 -14.34 -3.49 21.90
CA ILE A 53 -15.36 -2.93 20.99
C ILE A 53 -14.73 -1.95 20.01
N LEU A 54 -13.95 -1.00 20.51
CA LEU A 54 -13.28 0.01 19.68
C LEU A 54 -12.27 -0.65 18.71
N ALA A 55 -11.63 -1.76 19.09
CA ALA A 55 -10.67 -2.46 18.25
C ALA A 55 -11.31 -3.15 17.03
N TYR A 56 -12.63 -3.40 17.03
CA TYR A 56 -13.36 -3.91 15.86
C TYR A 56 -13.77 -2.81 14.86
N LEU A 57 -13.58 -1.54 15.20
CA LEU A 57 -13.96 -0.43 14.33
C LEU A 57 -12.96 -0.26 13.17
N PRO A 58 -13.42 0.21 11.99
CA PRO A 58 -12.53 0.69 10.94
C PRO A 58 -11.62 1.81 11.45
N VAL A 59 -10.41 1.93 10.90
CA VAL A 59 -9.39 2.91 11.32
C VAL A 59 -9.96 4.33 11.40
N ALA A 60 -10.71 4.78 10.40
CA ALA A 60 -11.33 6.10 10.40
C ALA A 60 -12.37 6.30 11.53
N SER A 61 -13.01 5.23 12.00
CA SER A 61 -13.93 5.27 13.13
C SER A 61 -13.20 5.29 14.47
N ILE A 62 -12.02 4.66 14.58
CA ILE A 62 -11.18 4.71 15.79
C ILE A 62 -10.74 6.15 16.08
N PHE A 63 -10.28 6.89 15.06
CA PHE A 63 -9.95 8.31 15.23
C PHE A 63 -11.13 9.14 15.72
N ARG A 64 -12.32 8.93 15.13
CA ARG A 64 -13.53 9.63 15.57
C ARG A 64 -13.92 9.24 17.00
N ALA A 65 -13.69 8.00 17.40
CA ALA A 65 -13.95 7.54 18.77
C ALA A 65 -13.08 8.30 19.78
N GLY A 66 -11.83 8.59 19.44
CA GLY A 66 -10.93 9.41 20.26
C GLY A 66 -11.42 10.86 20.46
N SER A 67 -12.34 11.35 19.64
CA SER A 67 -12.92 12.69 19.79
C SER A 67 -14.19 12.73 20.66
N VAL A 68 -14.69 11.58 21.12
CA VAL A 68 -15.96 11.48 21.87
C VAL A 68 -15.78 11.95 23.31
N CYS A 69 -14.80 11.41 24.04
CA CYS A 69 -14.47 11.80 25.41
C CYS A 69 -13.03 11.45 25.78
N LYS A 70 -12.52 12.00 26.90
CA LYS A 70 -11.14 11.76 27.37
C LYS A 70 -10.85 10.28 27.59
N ARG A 71 -11.80 9.54 28.19
CA ARG A 71 -11.66 8.11 28.44
C ARG A 71 -11.45 7.31 27.15
N TRP A 72 -12.24 7.58 26.10
CA TRP A 72 -12.10 6.90 24.82
C TRP A 72 -10.80 7.28 24.12
N TYR A 73 -10.42 8.56 24.18
CA TYR A 73 -9.12 9.04 23.69
C TYR A 73 -7.96 8.28 24.33
N GLU A 74 -7.95 8.16 25.66
CA GLU A 74 -6.91 7.44 26.40
C GLU A 74 -6.84 5.96 25.99
N ILE A 75 -8.00 5.32 25.79
CA ILE A 75 -8.05 3.92 25.33
C ILE A 75 -7.46 3.77 23.93
N VAL A 76 -7.93 4.54 22.93
CA VAL A 76 -7.49 4.37 21.53
C VAL A 76 -6.02 4.76 21.32
N CYS A 77 -5.47 5.61 22.18
CA CYS A 77 -4.06 5.97 22.18
C CYS A 77 -3.18 5.02 23.02
N SER A 78 -3.77 4.10 23.78
CA SER A 78 -3.02 3.19 24.64
C SER A 78 -2.27 2.12 23.83
N ARG A 79 -1.09 1.71 24.32
CA ARG A 79 -0.31 0.61 23.72
C ARG A 79 -1.08 -0.71 23.74
N ARG A 80 -1.90 -0.95 24.78
CA ARG A 80 -2.71 -2.17 24.93
C ARG A 80 -3.73 -2.27 23.80
N PHE A 81 -4.42 -1.17 23.51
CA PHE A 81 -5.36 -1.08 22.40
C PHE A 81 -4.69 -1.36 21.05
N LEU A 82 -3.56 -0.70 20.75
CA LEU A 82 -2.85 -0.90 19.48
C LEU A 82 -2.40 -2.36 19.29
N TRP A 83 -1.96 -3.01 20.36
CA TRP A 83 -1.60 -4.43 20.34
C TRP A 83 -2.82 -5.34 20.08
N ASN A 84 -3.97 -5.03 20.68
CA ASN A 84 -5.19 -5.81 20.47
C ASN A 84 -5.78 -5.57 19.08
N PHE A 85 -5.78 -4.33 18.60
CA PHE A 85 -6.26 -3.94 17.27
C PHE A 85 -5.59 -4.76 16.15
N SER A 86 -4.26 -4.88 16.20
CA SER A 86 -3.47 -5.59 15.18
C SER A 86 -3.84 -7.08 15.03
N ARG A 87 -4.37 -7.70 16.10
CA ARG A 87 -4.75 -9.12 16.14
C ARG A 87 -6.18 -9.36 15.65
N VAL A 88 -7.02 -8.33 15.69
CA VAL A 88 -8.47 -8.47 15.56
C VAL A 88 -8.94 -8.18 14.14
N VAL A 89 -8.46 -7.09 13.52
CA VAL A 89 -8.98 -6.67 12.20
C VAL A 89 -7.87 -6.56 11.16
N SER A 90 -7.93 -7.45 10.17
CA SER A 90 -7.20 -7.25 8.93
C SER A 90 -7.97 -6.27 8.05
N GLN A 91 -7.52 -5.02 8.00
CA GLN A 91 -8.11 -4.03 7.11
C GLN A 91 -7.77 -4.34 5.66
N LYS A 92 -8.73 -4.13 4.75
CA LYS A 92 -8.44 -4.19 3.32
C LYS A 92 -7.56 -3.00 2.94
N PRO A 93 -6.62 -3.19 2.02
CA PRO A 93 -5.68 -2.12 1.70
C PRO A 93 -6.38 -0.97 0.99
N TRP A 94 -6.04 0.24 1.40
CA TRP A 94 -6.53 1.48 0.84
C TRP A 94 -5.71 1.89 -0.38
N TYR A 95 -6.27 2.78 -1.19
CA TYR A 95 -5.56 3.39 -2.32
C TYR A 95 -5.48 4.90 -2.12
N PHE A 96 -4.27 5.44 -1.98
CA PHE A 96 -4.06 6.88 -1.94
C PHE A 96 -3.89 7.42 -3.35
N MET A 97 -4.61 8.49 -3.68
CA MET A 97 -4.52 9.18 -4.97
C MET A 97 -4.28 10.68 -4.74
N PHE A 98 -3.35 11.24 -5.50
CA PHE A 98 -3.00 12.65 -5.49
C PHE A 98 -2.63 13.12 -6.89
N THR A 99 -2.49 14.43 -7.07
CA THR A 99 -1.94 15.00 -8.30
C THR A 99 -0.52 15.48 -8.08
N SER A 100 0.25 15.56 -9.16
CA SER A 100 1.59 16.17 -9.21
C SER A 100 1.58 17.70 -8.99
N SER A 101 0.75 18.21 -8.07
CA SER A 101 0.58 19.62 -7.75
C SER A 101 1.46 20.07 -6.59
N ASP A 102 1.73 21.37 -6.50
CA ASP A 102 2.47 22.00 -5.39
C ASP A 102 1.77 21.89 -4.03
N GLU A 103 0.50 21.49 -4.00
CA GLU A 103 -0.22 21.19 -2.77
C GLU A 103 -0.22 19.67 -2.49
N PRO A 104 0.18 19.22 -1.29
CA PRO A 104 0.30 17.82 -0.90
C PRO A 104 -1.07 17.19 -0.58
N ILE A 105 -2.12 17.59 -1.28
CA ILE A 105 -3.49 17.14 -1.02
C ILE A 105 -3.74 15.86 -1.80
N GLY A 106 -4.13 14.80 -1.09
CA GLY A 106 -4.62 13.59 -1.69
C GLY A 106 -5.65 12.90 -0.82
N TYR A 107 -6.22 11.83 -1.37
CA TYR A 107 -7.33 11.12 -0.76
C TYR A 107 -7.05 9.63 -0.74
N ALA A 108 -7.36 8.96 0.37
CA ALA A 108 -7.31 7.52 0.50
C ALA A 108 -8.69 6.90 0.31
N TYR A 109 -8.80 5.93 -0.60
CA TYR A 109 -10.01 5.15 -0.82
C TYR A 109 -10.05 3.93 0.08
N ASP A 110 -11.12 3.83 0.87
CA ASP A 110 -11.49 2.63 1.61
C ASP A 110 -12.40 1.75 0.74
N PRO A 111 -11.97 0.55 0.32
CA PRO A 111 -12.77 -0.34 -0.51
C PRO A 111 -13.95 -0.99 0.23
N VAL A 112 -13.91 -1.07 1.57
CA VAL A 112 -14.96 -1.66 2.40
C VAL A 112 -16.12 -0.68 2.56
N LEU A 113 -15.80 0.55 2.99
CA LEU A 113 -16.80 1.62 3.14
C LEU A 113 -17.10 2.34 1.82
N ARG A 114 -16.35 2.03 0.77
CA ARG A 114 -16.40 2.65 -0.56
C ARG A 114 -16.30 4.17 -0.48
N LYS A 115 -15.50 4.69 0.44
CA LYS A 115 -15.41 6.12 0.77
C LYS A 115 -13.98 6.64 0.56
N TRP A 116 -13.87 7.89 0.13
CA TRP A 116 -12.61 8.62 0.10
C TRP A 116 -12.43 9.46 1.37
N TYR A 117 -11.24 9.42 1.95
CA TYR A 117 -10.83 10.21 3.11
C TYR A 117 -9.71 11.16 2.71
N SER A 118 -9.80 12.43 3.13
CA SER A 118 -8.67 13.36 2.99
C SER A 118 -7.58 12.94 3.97
N ILE A 119 -6.35 12.76 3.48
CA ILE A 119 -5.19 12.46 4.31
C ILE A 119 -4.04 13.31 3.81
N ASP A 120 -3.40 14.04 4.73
CA ASP A 120 -2.23 14.84 4.41
C ASP A 120 -0.99 13.95 4.46
N LEU A 121 -0.27 13.82 3.34
CA LEU A 121 0.95 13.05 3.35
C LEU A 121 2.11 13.88 3.89
N PRO A 122 2.81 13.39 4.94
CA PRO A 122 3.96 14.08 5.49
C PRO A 122 5.12 14.06 4.47
N HIS A 123 5.74 15.22 4.23
CA HIS A 123 6.99 15.41 3.45
C HIS A 123 6.92 15.18 1.92
N ILE A 124 5.74 15.19 1.30
CA ILE A 124 5.63 15.23 -0.17
C ILE A 124 5.61 16.69 -0.62
N GLU A 125 6.78 17.34 -0.62
CA GLU A 125 6.91 18.73 -1.10
C GLU A 125 7.06 18.81 -2.64
N LYS A 126 7.47 17.70 -3.26
CA LYS A 126 7.73 17.61 -4.71
C LYS A 126 6.75 16.68 -5.40
N SER A 127 6.56 16.90 -6.70
CA SER A 127 5.56 16.19 -7.51
C SER A 127 5.99 14.81 -8.04
N SER A 128 7.25 14.38 -7.84
CA SER A 128 7.78 13.14 -8.39
C SER A 128 8.55 12.29 -7.37
N TRP A 129 7.93 11.20 -6.93
CA TRP A 129 8.48 10.24 -5.96
C TRP A 129 8.29 8.82 -6.47
N PHE A 130 9.28 7.97 -6.22
CA PHE A 130 9.08 6.52 -6.22
C PHE A 130 8.44 6.12 -4.89
N ILE A 131 7.41 5.28 -4.96
CA ILE A 131 6.60 4.92 -3.81
C ILE A 131 6.43 3.42 -3.75
N THR A 132 6.66 2.85 -2.57
CA THR A 132 6.41 1.44 -2.28
C THR A 132 5.83 1.31 -0.88
N SER A 133 5.08 0.25 -0.60
CA SER A 133 4.45 0.07 0.71
C SER A 133 4.49 -1.39 1.16
N SER A 134 4.47 -1.58 2.47
CA SER A 134 4.35 -2.90 3.10
C SER A 134 3.86 -2.76 4.53
N CYS A 135 2.85 -3.53 4.91
CA CYS A 135 2.30 -3.57 6.27
C CYS A 135 2.04 -2.19 6.90
N GLY A 136 1.51 -1.24 6.13
CA GLY A 136 1.14 0.10 6.61
C GLY A 136 2.26 1.12 6.71
N LEU A 137 3.51 0.72 6.44
CA LEU A 137 4.58 1.67 6.13
C LEU A 137 4.62 1.91 4.62
N VAL A 138 4.93 3.16 4.27
CA VAL A 138 5.14 3.63 2.90
C VAL A 138 6.53 4.24 2.82
N CYS A 139 7.31 3.82 1.83
CA CYS A 139 8.62 4.36 1.56
C CYS A 139 8.59 5.24 0.32
N PHE A 140 9.17 6.44 0.45
CA PHE A 140 9.27 7.46 -0.58
C PHE A 140 10.75 7.67 -0.94
N MET A 141 11.03 7.79 -2.23
CA MET A 141 12.34 8.18 -2.75
C MET A 141 12.18 9.28 -3.79
N ASP A 142 12.93 10.37 -3.66
CA ASP A 142 12.83 11.49 -4.60
C ASP A 142 13.28 11.07 -6.01
N ASN A 143 12.57 11.52 -7.05
CA ASN A 143 12.93 11.14 -8.42
C ASN A 143 14.14 11.93 -8.97
N ASP A 144 14.33 13.17 -8.50
CA ASP A 144 15.35 14.09 -9.03
C ASP A 144 16.77 13.59 -8.74
N ARG A 145 17.10 13.46 -7.45
CA ARG A 145 18.44 13.11 -6.96
C ARG A 145 18.52 11.65 -6.50
N ARG A 146 17.38 11.02 -6.20
CA ARG A 146 17.31 9.63 -5.68
C ARG A 146 18.20 9.42 -4.46
N SER A 147 18.21 10.43 -3.59
CA SER A 147 19.08 10.57 -2.42
C SER A 147 18.28 10.75 -1.13
N GLU A 148 17.04 11.22 -1.23
CA GLU A 148 16.15 11.45 -0.09
C GLU A 148 15.18 10.29 0.03
N LEU A 149 15.34 9.53 1.11
CA LEU A 149 14.52 8.37 1.43
C LEU A 149 13.77 8.61 2.73
N TYR A 150 12.47 8.39 2.70
CA TYR A 150 11.60 8.48 3.87
C TYR A 150 10.81 7.19 4.02
N VAL A 151 10.61 6.76 5.26
CA VAL A 151 9.63 5.72 5.61
C VAL A 151 8.62 6.37 6.55
N CYS A 152 7.35 6.24 6.21
CA CYS A 152 6.27 6.91 6.92
C CYS A 152 5.09 5.96 7.14
N ASN A 153 4.35 6.19 8.21
CA ASN A 153 2.98 5.71 8.36
C ASN A 153 2.01 6.84 7.95
N PRO A 154 1.27 6.72 6.84
CA PRO A 154 0.33 7.74 6.39
C PRO A 154 -0.83 8.03 7.35
N ILE A 155 -1.16 7.06 8.23
CA ILE A 155 -2.29 7.16 9.14
C ILE A 155 -1.90 7.89 10.42
N THR A 156 -0.71 7.62 10.96
CA THR A 156 -0.23 8.25 12.20
C THR A 156 0.67 9.47 11.96
N HIS A 157 1.01 9.73 10.69
CA HIS A 157 1.94 10.78 10.25
C HIS A 157 3.37 10.65 10.82
N CYS A 158 3.71 9.52 11.44
CA CYS A 158 5.07 9.25 11.88
C CYS A 158 5.96 9.02 10.66
N CYS A 159 7.07 9.75 10.56
CA CYS A 159 8.05 9.64 9.49
C CYS A 159 9.46 9.57 10.01
N LYS A 160 10.30 8.84 9.28
CA LYS A 160 11.73 8.77 9.51
C LYS A 160 12.46 8.92 8.19
N ARG A 161 13.44 9.83 8.16
CA ARG A 161 14.38 9.95 7.06
C ARG A 161 15.45 8.87 7.21
N LEU A 162 15.72 8.15 6.11
CA LEU A 162 16.83 7.21 6.05
C LEU A 162 18.08 7.92 5.55
N GLU A 163 19.24 7.42 5.98
CA GLU A 163 20.51 7.82 5.39
C GLU A 163 20.60 7.39 3.92
N GLU A 164 21.38 8.10 3.13
CA GLU A 164 21.57 7.75 1.71
C GLU A 164 22.30 6.40 1.59
N PRO A 165 21.85 5.49 0.69
CA PRO A 165 22.55 4.24 0.47
C PRO A 165 23.98 4.48 -0.04
N PRO A 166 24.99 3.75 0.49
CA PRO A 166 26.39 3.94 0.14
C PRO A 166 26.63 3.59 -1.33
N GLY A 167 27.45 4.38 -2.04
CA GLY A 167 27.83 4.11 -3.43
C GLY A 167 27.57 5.30 -4.35
N LEU A 168 27.04 5.01 -5.55
CA LEU A 168 26.79 6.03 -6.57
C LEU A 168 25.72 7.02 -6.10
N LYS A 169 26.09 8.31 -6.01
CA LYS A 169 25.16 9.42 -5.71
C LYS A 169 24.11 9.64 -6.81
N PHE A 170 24.42 9.24 -8.03
CA PHE A 170 23.54 9.40 -9.18
C PHE A 170 23.45 8.09 -9.96
N SER A 171 22.22 7.70 -10.27
CA SER A 171 21.89 6.55 -11.12
C SER A 171 20.87 6.99 -12.17
N ASP A 172 20.86 6.33 -13.32
CA ASP A 172 19.94 6.65 -14.40
C ASP A 172 18.56 6.04 -14.11
N TYR A 173 18.56 4.84 -13.52
CA TYR A 173 17.37 4.12 -13.07
C TYR A 173 17.53 3.66 -11.63
N SER A 174 16.41 3.60 -10.90
CA SER A 174 16.38 3.06 -9.54
C SER A 174 15.05 2.40 -9.23
N ALA A 175 15.11 1.19 -8.68
CA ALA A 175 13.94 0.46 -8.21
C ALA A 175 13.91 0.36 -6.68
N LEU A 176 12.80 0.78 -6.08
CA LEU A 176 12.59 0.84 -4.64
C LEU A 176 11.61 -0.23 -4.17
N ALA A 177 11.97 -0.96 -3.12
CA ALA A 177 11.05 -1.87 -2.45
C ALA A 177 11.20 -1.83 -0.92
N ILE A 178 10.10 -2.05 -0.21
CA ILE A 178 10.06 -2.21 1.25
C ILE A 178 9.43 -3.53 1.63
N SER A 179 9.94 -4.16 2.69
CA SER A 179 9.32 -5.31 3.33
C SER A 179 9.31 -5.12 4.83
N VAL A 180 8.13 -5.22 5.43
CA VAL A 180 7.97 -5.11 6.88
C VAL A 180 7.59 -6.46 7.48
N ASN A 181 8.25 -6.84 8.57
CA ASN A 181 7.90 -8.01 9.34
C ASN A 181 6.68 -7.68 10.23
N ARG A 182 5.57 -8.38 10.00
CA ARG A 182 4.31 -8.16 10.73
C ARG A 182 4.39 -8.40 12.24
N THR A 183 5.38 -9.18 12.71
CA THR A 183 5.50 -9.57 14.12
C THR A 183 6.52 -8.71 14.86
N SER A 184 7.71 -8.48 14.28
CA SER A 184 8.74 -7.67 14.93
C SER A 184 8.63 -6.18 14.62
N HIS A 185 7.82 -5.80 13.62
CA HIS A 185 7.74 -4.44 13.06
C HIS A 185 9.05 -3.92 12.44
N ASN A 186 10.12 -4.73 12.42
CA ASN A 186 11.35 -4.42 11.70
C ASN A 186 11.07 -4.44 10.19
N TYR A 187 11.74 -3.56 9.46
CA TYR A 187 11.60 -3.45 8.02
C TYR A 187 12.94 -3.40 7.32
N LYS A 188 12.90 -3.79 6.04
CA LYS A 188 14.01 -3.68 5.11
C LYS A 188 13.59 -2.83 3.93
N VAL A 189 14.48 -1.93 3.52
CA VAL A 189 14.31 -1.14 2.29
C VAL A 189 15.41 -1.55 1.33
N SER A 190 15.06 -1.89 0.09
CA SER A 190 16.03 -2.17 -0.96
C SER A 190 15.98 -1.12 -2.05
N VAL A 191 17.15 -0.68 -2.49
CA VAL A 191 17.32 0.20 -3.65
C VAL A 191 18.24 -0.51 -4.63
N VAL A 192 17.71 -0.81 -5.82
CA VAL A 192 18.50 -1.32 -6.94
C VAL A 192 18.84 -0.13 -7.83
N LYS A 193 20.13 0.21 -7.95
CA LYS A 193 20.60 1.31 -8.79
C LYS A 193 21.15 0.74 -10.10
N SER A 194 20.84 1.39 -11.22
CA SER A 194 21.44 1.08 -12.51
C SER A 194 21.97 2.34 -13.20
N LYS A 195 23.18 2.26 -13.74
CA LYS A 195 23.86 3.39 -14.38
C LYS A 195 24.61 2.95 -15.63
N GLN A 196 24.51 3.72 -16.69
CA GLN A 196 25.23 3.44 -17.92
C GLN A 196 26.74 3.65 -17.74
N VAL A 197 27.52 2.69 -18.20
CA VAL A 197 28.98 2.79 -18.21
C VAL A 197 29.39 3.82 -19.27
N ARG A 198 30.23 4.79 -18.88
CA ARG A 198 30.67 5.85 -19.80
C ARG A 198 31.47 5.24 -20.96
N GLY A 199 31.05 5.54 -22.18
CA GLY A 199 31.73 5.11 -23.41
C GLY A 199 31.30 3.73 -23.94
N ASP A 200 30.42 3.01 -23.25
CA ASP A 200 29.84 1.76 -23.73
C ASP A 200 28.31 1.71 -23.47
N PHE A 201 27.53 1.89 -24.53
CA PHE A 201 26.07 1.92 -24.44
C PHE A 201 25.44 0.56 -24.06
N LEU A 202 26.18 -0.53 -24.21
CA LEU A 202 25.72 -1.89 -23.91
C LEU A 202 26.00 -2.31 -22.47
N GLN A 203 26.89 -1.62 -21.76
CA GLN A 203 27.28 -1.94 -20.39
C GLN A 203 26.61 -1.04 -19.36
N TRP A 204 26.08 -1.66 -18.31
CA TRP A 204 25.37 -0.99 -17.23
C TRP A 204 25.84 -1.50 -15.89
N ASP A 205 26.32 -0.59 -15.04
CA ASP A 205 26.57 -0.89 -13.64
C ASP A 205 25.23 -1.13 -12.94
N LEU A 206 25.15 -2.22 -12.17
CA LEU A 206 24.04 -2.57 -11.32
C LEU A 206 24.53 -2.76 -9.89
N SER A 207 23.89 -2.10 -8.93
CA SER A 207 24.14 -2.34 -7.51
C SER A 207 22.85 -2.52 -6.72
N ILE A 208 22.88 -3.42 -5.73
CA ILE A 208 21.78 -3.66 -4.80
C ILE A 208 22.21 -3.14 -3.44
N HIS A 209 21.40 -2.28 -2.85
CA HIS A 209 21.57 -1.75 -1.50
C HIS A 209 20.37 -2.13 -0.65
N VAL A 210 20.61 -2.60 0.57
CA VAL A 210 19.57 -3.02 1.51
C VAL A 210 19.80 -2.37 2.86
N TYR A 211 18.83 -1.59 3.32
CA TYR A 211 18.75 -1.06 4.67
C TYR A 211 18.03 -2.04 5.58
N ASP A 212 18.53 -2.20 6.79
CA ASP A 212 17.89 -3.00 7.84
C ASP A 212 17.57 -2.11 9.05
N SER A 213 16.28 -1.98 9.38
CA SER A 213 15.82 -1.13 10.49
C SER A 213 16.27 -1.60 11.86
N GLU A 214 16.63 -2.88 12.02
CA GLU A 214 17.10 -3.41 13.31
C GLU A 214 18.52 -2.95 13.60
N THR A 215 19.38 -3.01 12.59
CA THR A 215 20.79 -2.59 12.70
C THR A 215 21.00 -1.12 12.39
N MET A 216 19.99 -0.46 11.80
CA MET A 216 20.05 0.92 11.31
C MET A 216 21.16 1.16 10.28
N MET A 217 21.56 0.12 9.53
CA MET A 217 22.68 0.18 8.60
C MET A 217 22.27 -0.23 7.18
N TRP A 218 22.99 0.34 6.21
CA TRP A 218 22.97 -0.10 4.83
C TRP A 218 24.01 -1.19 4.58
N MET A 219 23.63 -2.16 3.76
CA MET A 219 24.53 -3.13 3.16
C MET A 219 24.45 -3.03 1.63
N SER A 220 25.58 -3.19 0.96
CA SER A 220 25.67 -3.23 -0.50
C SER A 220 26.09 -4.63 -0.95
N PRO A 221 25.17 -5.62 -0.90
CA PRO A 221 25.54 -7.01 -1.11
C PRO A 221 26.02 -7.35 -2.52
N LEU A 222 25.70 -6.53 -3.53
CA LEU A 222 26.01 -6.82 -4.92
C LEU A 222 26.36 -5.54 -5.70
N THR A 223 27.44 -5.63 -6.46
CA THR A 223 27.78 -4.70 -7.55
C THR A 223 28.28 -5.55 -8.72
N GLU A 224 27.64 -5.43 -9.88
CA GLU A 224 27.96 -6.17 -11.09
C GLU A 224 27.77 -5.30 -12.33
N VAL A 225 28.49 -5.58 -13.41
CA VAL A 225 28.28 -4.95 -14.71
C VAL A 225 27.43 -5.89 -15.56
N LEU A 226 26.27 -5.40 -16.01
CA LEU A 226 25.41 -6.10 -16.95
C LEU A 226 25.79 -5.71 -18.38
N THR A 227 25.93 -6.70 -19.26
CA THR A 227 26.15 -6.50 -20.70
C THR A 227 24.89 -6.86 -21.48
N GLY A 228 24.38 -5.92 -22.28
CA GLY A 228 23.16 -6.11 -23.07
C GLY A 228 21.85 -5.96 -22.30
N TRP A 229 21.94 -5.66 -21.00
CA TRP A 229 20.81 -5.50 -20.07
C TRP A 229 21.03 -4.30 -19.15
N ARG A 230 19.94 -3.66 -18.74
CA ARG A 230 19.92 -2.59 -17.73
C ARG A 230 18.86 -2.87 -16.67
N GLY A 231 19.05 -2.34 -15.47
CA GLY A 231 17.96 -2.25 -14.50
C GLY A 231 16.88 -1.25 -14.97
N GLY A 232 15.67 -1.40 -14.45
CA GLY A 232 14.64 -0.35 -14.53
C GLY A 232 14.18 0.09 -13.14
N ASP A 233 12.96 0.61 -13.08
CA ASP A 233 12.43 1.28 -11.90
C ASP A 233 11.51 0.40 -11.05
N GLU A 234 11.43 -0.90 -11.35
CA GLU A 234 10.45 -1.82 -10.77
C GLU A 234 11.11 -2.92 -9.95
N SER A 235 10.78 -2.96 -8.66
CA SER A 235 11.20 -4.01 -7.74
C SER A 235 10.16 -4.27 -6.66
N VAL A 236 10.21 -5.46 -6.07
CA VAL A 236 9.39 -5.84 -4.92
C VAL A 236 10.12 -6.86 -4.07
N ILE A 237 9.93 -6.81 -2.75
CA ILE A 237 10.37 -7.87 -1.85
C ILE A 237 9.17 -8.78 -1.57
N CYS A 238 9.31 -10.06 -1.92
CA CYS A 238 8.30 -11.08 -1.71
C CYS A 238 8.94 -12.29 -1.01
N ASP A 239 8.43 -12.62 0.17
CA ASP A 239 8.89 -13.75 1.00
C ASP A 239 10.42 -13.81 1.20
N GLY A 240 11.04 -12.67 1.49
CA GLY A 240 12.49 -12.57 1.73
C GLY A 240 13.35 -12.58 0.46
N VAL A 241 12.75 -12.63 -0.72
CA VAL A 241 13.43 -12.53 -2.01
C VAL A 241 13.11 -11.17 -2.64
N LEU A 242 14.15 -10.46 -3.08
CA LEU A 242 14.05 -9.26 -3.89
C LEU A 242 13.89 -9.66 -5.35
N TYR A 243 12.86 -9.12 -5.99
CA TYR A 243 12.57 -9.28 -7.40
C TYR A 243 12.64 -7.92 -8.07
N PHE A 244 13.27 -7.82 -9.25
CA PHE A 244 13.29 -6.58 -10.02
C PHE A 244 13.37 -6.84 -11.53
N LEU A 245 12.86 -5.90 -12.31
CA LEU A 245 12.84 -6.00 -13.77
C LEU A 245 14.13 -5.47 -14.40
N ILE A 246 14.61 -6.19 -15.40
CA ILE A 246 15.70 -5.80 -16.28
C ILE A 246 15.21 -5.70 -17.72
N TYR A 247 15.85 -4.82 -18.49
CA TYR A 247 15.44 -4.46 -19.84
C TYR A 247 16.62 -4.64 -20.79
N SER A 248 16.39 -5.23 -21.97
CA SER A 248 17.44 -5.37 -22.97
C SER A 248 17.83 -4.02 -23.56
N THR A 249 19.13 -3.80 -23.76
CA THR A 249 19.67 -2.56 -24.34
C THR A 249 19.85 -2.65 -25.86
N GLY A 250 19.76 -3.84 -26.43
CA GLY A 250 20.05 -4.14 -27.84
C GLY A 250 18.88 -4.05 -28.83
N GLY A 251 17.85 -3.24 -28.55
CA GLY A 251 16.79 -2.93 -29.54
C GLY A 251 15.63 -3.93 -29.65
N GLY A 252 15.36 -4.73 -28.61
CA GLY A 252 14.16 -5.59 -28.53
C GLY A 252 13.40 -5.38 -27.22
N ASN A 253 12.06 -5.44 -27.26
CA ASN A 253 11.18 -5.42 -26.08
C ASN A 253 11.24 -6.76 -25.32
N ARG A 254 12.43 -7.07 -24.79
CA ARG A 254 12.67 -8.23 -23.93
C ARG A 254 12.89 -7.74 -22.51
N HIS A 255 12.02 -8.18 -21.62
CA HIS A 255 12.15 -7.93 -20.19
C HIS A 255 12.55 -9.23 -19.50
N GLY A 256 13.35 -9.11 -18.46
CA GLY A 256 13.71 -10.21 -17.58
C GLY A 256 13.32 -9.86 -16.15
N LEU A 257 13.03 -10.88 -15.36
CA LEU A 257 12.88 -10.76 -13.92
C LEU A 257 14.12 -11.36 -13.27
N ILE A 258 14.75 -10.61 -12.37
CA ILE A 258 15.88 -11.09 -11.58
C ILE A 258 15.43 -11.36 -10.15
N THR A 259 15.94 -12.45 -9.58
CA THR A 259 15.68 -12.84 -8.19
C THR A 259 16.96 -12.72 -7.36
N TYR A 260 16.88 -12.12 -6.19
CA TYR A 260 17.98 -12.02 -5.23
C TYR A 260 17.50 -12.35 -3.82
N ASN A 261 18.06 -13.40 -3.21
CA ASN A 261 17.68 -13.83 -1.87
C ASN A 261 18.34 -12.93 -0.82
N LEU A 262 17.55 -12.20 -0.03
CA LEU A 262 18.04 -11.24 0.98
C LEU A 262 18.68 -11.92 2.21
N SER A 263 18.42 -13.20 2.43
CA SER A 263 19.06 -14.00 3.48
C SER A 263 20.39 -14.59 3.02
N SER A 264 20.63 -14.65 1.71
CA SER A 264 21.85 -15.23 1.17
C SER A 264 23.03 -14.28 1.38
N ARG A 265 24.02 -14.72 2.17
CA ARG A 265 25.28 -13.99 2.36
C ARG A 265 26.29 -14.23 1.24
N SER A 266 25.98 -15.07 0.25
CA SER A 266 26.91 -15.34 -0.84
C SER A 266 26.86 -14.25 -1.90
N SER A 267 28.02 -13.69 -2.21
CA SER A 267 28.28 -12.88 -3.39
C SER A 267 28.15 -13.76 -4.64
N HIS A 268 26.92 -13.97 -5.09
CA HIS A 268 26.68 -14.59 -6.39
C HIS A 268 27.11 -13.60 -7.47
N LYS A 269 28.38 -13.64 -7.86
CA LYS A 269 28.80 -13.15 -9.17
C LYS A 269 27.99 -13.91 -10.23
N HIS A 270 27.56 -13.23 -11.30
CA HIS A 270 26.72 -13.76 -12.38
C HIS A 270 25.23 -13.86 -12.06
N LEU A 271 24.62 -12.74 -11.66
CA LEU A 271 23.19 -12.64 -11.38
C LEU A 271 22.31 -13.06 -12.57
N LEU A 272 22.72 -12.68 -13.79
CA LEU A 272 22.01 -12.96 -15.04
C LEU A 272 21.92 -14.46 -15.37
N THR A 273 23.00 -15.22 -15.11
CA THR A 273 23.14 -16.60 -15.58
C THR A 273 22.41 -17.60 -14.68
N LYS A 274 22.16 -17.24 -13.41
CA LYS A 274 21.57 -18.16 -12.41
C LYS A 274 20.14 -17.82 -12.01
N ASN A 275 19.74 -16.54 -12.08
CA ASN A 275 18.55 -16.05 -11.40
C ASN A 275 17.60 -15.27 -12.31
N SER A 276 17.66 -15.48 -13.63
CA SER A 276 16.77 -14.82 -14.59
C SER A 276 15.54 -15.67 -14.89
N ILE A 277 14.37 -15.05 -14.76
CA ILE A 277 13.07 -15.61 -15.14
C ILE A 277 12.54 -14.75 -16.29
N SER A 278 12.07 -15.39 -17.36
CA SER A 278 11.44 -14.67 -18.47
C SER A 278 10.09 -14.09 -18.02
N VAL A 279 9.78 -12.86 -18.45
CA VAL A 279 8.45 -12.28 -18.28
C VAL A 279 7.40 -13.06 -19.09
N PRO A 280 6.10 -13.03 -18.73
CA PRO A 280 5.08 -13.82 -19.43
C PRO A 280 4.92 -13.45 -20.90
N CYS A 281 5.10 -12.17 -21.24
CA CYS A 281 5.10 -11.65 -22.60
C CYS A 281 5.81 -10.29 -22.64
N PRO A 282 6.05 -9.69 -23.82
CA PRO A 282 6.45 -8.29 -23.91
C PRO A 282 5.36 -7.39 -23.29
N LEU A 283 5.67 -6.80 -22.13
CA LEU A 283 4.71 -6.02 -21.34
C LEU A 283 5.07 -4.54 -21.34
N THR A 284 4.10 -3.67 -21.53
CA THR A 284 4.23 -2.25 -21.16
C THR A 284 3.77 -2.05 -19.72
N CYS A 285 4.28 -1.01 -19.04
CA CYS A 285 3.88 -0.68 -17.66
C CYS A 285 3.89 -1.88 -16.70
N GLY A 286 4.89 -2.77 -16.83
CA GLY A 286 5.04 -3.90 -15.94
C GLY A 286 5.22 -3.42 -14.51
N ARG A 287 4.39 -3.90 -13.59
CA ARG A 287 4.47 -3.62 -12.15
C ARG A 287 4.54 -4.92 -11.37
N LEU A 288 5.44 -4.97 -10.41
CA LEU A 288 5.60 -6.10 -9.50
C LEU A 288 4.95 -5.78 -8.15
N MET A 289 4.30 -6.76 -7.55
CA MET A 289 3.63 -6.59 -6.25
C MET A 289 3.61 -7.90 -5.46
N ASN A 290 3.59 -7.79 -4.14
CA ASN A 290 3.53 -8.92 -3.21
C ASN A 290 2.11 -9.03 -2.65
N LEU A 291 1.38 -10.05 -3.08
CA LEU A 291 0.03 -10.35 -2.58
C LEU A 291 0.09 -11.63 -1.75
N LYS A 292 0.07 -11.50 -0.43
CA LYS A 292 0.14 -12.62 0.53
C LYS A 292 1.28 -13.60 0.21
N LYS A 293 2.50 -13.07 0.02
CA LYS A 293 3.71 -13.85 -0.30
C LYS A 293 3.71 -14.49 -1.70
N LYS A 294 2.78 -14.09 -2.57
CA LYS A 294 2.80 -14.46 -3.98
C LYS A 294 3.31 -13.28 -4.79
N LEU A 295 4.30 -13.54 -5.64
CA LEU A 295 4.76 -12.54 -6.60
C LEU A 295 3.72 -12.41 -7.72
N VAL A 296 3.18 -11.21 -7.86
CA VAL A 296 2.20 -10.87 -8.89
C VAL A 296 2.80 -9.84 -9.82
N MET A 297 2.53 -10.00 -11.11
CA MET A 297 2.86 -9.05 -12.15
C MET A 297 1.58 -8.54 -12.80
N VAL A 298 1.49 -7.22 -12.96
CA VAL A 298 0.45 -6.56 -13.74
C VAL A 298 1.14 -5.84 -14.89
N GLY A 299 0.60 -5.92 -16.10
CA GLY A 299 1.22 -5.29 -17.25
C GLY A 299 0.28 -5.16 -18.43
N GLY A 300 0.55 -4.15 -19.25
CA GLY A 300 -0.10 -3.88 -20.52
C GLY A 300 0.38 -4.86 -21.58
N ILE A 301 -0.55 -5.41 -22.33
CA ILE A 301 -0.33 -6.33 -23.45
C ILE A 301 -0.41 -5.49 -24.73
N GLY A 302 0.73 -5.33 -25.40
CA GLY A 302 0.85 -4.59 -26.65
C GLY A 302 0.17 -5.27 -27.84
N ARG A 303 -0.02 -4.54 -28.96
CA ARG A 303 -0.36 -5.18 -30.24
C ARG A 303 0.85 -5.86 -30.87
N GLN A 304 0.62 -6.88 -31.70
CA GLN A 304 1.70 -7.60 -32.39
C GLN A 304 2.48 -6.71 -33.37
N ASP A 305 1.80 -5.75 -34.00
CA ASP A 305 2.34 -4.80 -34.97
C ASP A 305 2.83 -3.48 -34.35
N ARG A 306 2.28 -3.12 -33.18
CA ARG A 306 2.67 -1.94 -32.38
C ARG A 306 2.67 -2.28 -30.89
N PRO A 307 3.80 -2.80 -30.36
CA PRO A 307 3.91 -3.22 -28.95
C PRO A 307 3.68 -2.07 -27.96
N ASP A 308 3.91 -0.83 -28.38
CA ASP A 308 3.78 0.36 -27.53
C ASP A 308 2.31 0.70 -27.22
N ILE A 309 1.37 0.22 -28.02
CA ILE A 309 -0.07 0.48 -27.84
C ILE A 309 -0.70 -0.62 -27.00
N ILE A 310 -1.23 -0.24 -25.84
CA ILE A 310 -1.88 -1.18 -24.91
C ILE A 310 -3.22 -1.64 -25.50
N LYS A 311 -3.34 -2.94 -25.76
CA LYS A 311 -4.61 -3.57 -26.19
C LYS A 311 -5.39 -4.19 -25.02
N GLY A 312 -4.73 -4.45 -23.91
CA GLY A 312 -5.34 -4.98 -22.70
C GLY A 312 -4.36 -5.05 -21.55
N ILE A 313 -4.86 -5.38 -20.36
CA ILE A 313 -4.04 -5.51 -19.16
C ILE A 313 -4.21 -6.91 -18.61
N GLY A 314 -3.10 -7.58 -18.32
CA GLY A 314 -3.09 -8.91 -17.72
C GLY A 314 -2.53 -8.90 -16.30
N ILE A 315 -2.86 -9.95 -15.56
CA ILE A 315 -2.44 -10.20 -14.19
C ILE A 315 -1.90 -11.63 -14.14
N TRP A 316 -0.64 -11.78 -13.73
CA TRP A 316 0.05 -13.06 -13.65
C TRP A 316 0.59 -13.30 -12.24
N VAL A 317 0.56 -14.56 -11.80
CA VAL A 317 1.22 -15.02 -10.56
C VAL A 317 2.41 -15.89 -10.95
N LEU A 318 3.56 -15.68 -10.31
CA LEU A 318 4.71 -16.56 -10.47
C LEU A 318 4.52 -17.82 -9.63
N ASN A 319 4.63 -18.99 -10.27
CA ASN A 319 4.66 -20.30 -9.62
C ASN A 319 5.97 -21.01 -9.96
N GLY A 320 6.90 -21.05 -9.01
CA GLY A 320 8.27 -21.49 -9.27
C GLY A 320 8.97 -20.52 -10.23
N THR A 321 9.16 -20.94 -11.47
CA THR A 321 9.74 -20.13 -12.56
C THR A 321 8.75 -19.84 -13.69
N GLU A 322 7.49 -20.27 -13.56
CA GLU A 322 6.47 -20.13 -14.60
C GLU A 322 5.42 -19.11 -14.21
N TRP A 323 5.00 -18.29 -15.17
CA TRP A 323 3.93 -17.33 -14.99
C TRP A 323 2.58 -17.93 -15.32
N GLN A 324 1.65 -17.85 -14.39
CA GLN A 324 0.26 -18.27 -14.57
C GLN A 324 -0.64 -17.04 -14.72
N GLU A 325 -1.33 -16.93 -15.86
CA GLU A 325 -2.31 -15.86 -16.07
C GLU A 325 -3.54 -16.10 -15.19
N ILE A 326 -3.81 -15.16 -14.28
CA ILE A 326 -4.93 -15.24 -13.35
C ILE A 326 -6.16 -14.54 -13.91
N ALA A 327 -5.95 -13.39 -14.54
CA ALA A 327 -7.01 -12.59 -15.11
C ALA A 327 -6.50 -11.67 -16.21
N ARG A 328 -7.41 -11.37 -17.14
CA ARG A 328 -7.24 -10.34 -18.15
C ARG A 328 -8.38 -9.35 -18.02
N MET A 329 -8.06 -8.06 -18.10
CA MET A 329 -9.05 -7.00 -18.01
C MET A 329 -10.08 -7.12 -19.15
N PRO A 330 -11.38 -7.26 -18.83
CA PRO A 330 -12.42 -7.29 -19.85
C PRO A 330 -12.51 -5.95 -20.60
N HIS A 331 -12.78 -6.01 -21.91
CA HIS A 331 -12.83 -4.83 -22.79
C HIS A 331 -13.75 -3.71 -22.30
N LYS A 332 -14.88 -4.06 -21.67
CA LYS A 332 -15.82 -3.07 -21.09
C LYS A 332 -15.19 -2.16 -20.03
N PHE A 333 -14.23 -2.67 -19.25
CA PHE A 333 -13.51 -1.88 -18.25
C PHE A 333 -12.43 -1.03 -18.90
N PHE A 334 -11.75 -1.58 -19.90
CA PHE A 334 -10.77 -0.84 -20.69
C PHE A 334 -11.40 0.41 -21.34
N GLN A 335 -12.58 0.27 -21.97
CA GLN A 335 -13.35 1.40 -22.51
C GLN A 335 -13.82 2.39 -21.43
N GLY A 336 -14.06 1.91 -20.20
CA GLY A 336 -14.52 2.76 -19.09
C GLY A 336 -13.49 3.78 -18.62
N PHE A 337 -12.21 3.61 -18.97
CA PHE A 337 -11.19 4.63 -18.75
C PHE A 337 -11.23 5.78 -19.78
N GLY A 338 -11.97 5.64 -20.88
CA GLY A 338 -12.03 6.63 -21.97
C GLY A 338 -10.89 6.48 -22.96
N GLU A 339 -10.26 7.60 -23.35
CA GLU A 339 -8.98 7.59 -24.05
C GLU A 339 -7.91 7.08 -23.07
N PHE A 340 -7.69 5.77 -23.09
CA PHE A 340 -6.63 5.16 -22.30
C PHE A 340 -5.31 5.61 -22.91
N ASP A 341 -4.59 6.47 -22.20
CA ASP A 341 -3.18 6.72 -22.49
C ASP A 341 -2.45 5.38 -22.59
N ASP A 342 -1.43 5.26 -23.44
CA ASP A 342 -0.61 4.04 -23.57
C ASP A 342 0.18 3.68 -22.29
N VAL A 343 -0.13 4.32 -21.16
CA VAL A 343 0.49 4.15 -19.84
C VAL A 343 -0.53 4.15 -18.71
N PHE A 344 -0.28 3.31 -17.70
CA PHE A 344 -1.12 3.23 -16.50
C PHE A 344 -0.30 2.90 -15.25
N ALA A 345 -0.88 3.17 -14.09
CA ALA A 345 -0.33 2.79 -12.80
C ALA A 345 -1.10 1.59 -12.25
N SER A 346 -0.39 0.69 -11.56
CA SER A 346 -1.03 -0.35 -10.76
C SER A 346 -0.25 -0.63 -9.50
N SER A 347 -0.94 -0.86 -8.40
CA SER A 347 -0.35 -1.32 -7.14
C SER A 347 -1.37 -2.17 -6.38
N GLY A 348 -0.88 -3.05 -5.50
CA GLY A 348 -1.75 -3.96 -4.78
C GLY A 348 -1.04 -4.64 -3.63
N THR A 349 -1.83 -5.10 -2.67
CA THR A 349 -1.40 -5.93 -1.54
C THR A 349 -2.62 -6.72 -1.06
N ASP A 350 -2.41 -7.65 -0.13
CA ASP A 350 -3.43 -8.59 0.34
C ASP A 350 -4.10 -9.32 -0.85
N ASP A 351 -5.40 -9.11 -1.08
CA ASP A 351 -6.15 -9.69 -2.21
C ASP A 351 -6.60 -8.65 -3.25
N LEU A 352 -6.20 -7.39 -3.14
CA LEU A 352 -6.69 -6.32 -4.00
C LEU A 352 -5.58 -5.76 -4.88
N ILE A 353 -5.91 -5.61 -6.17
CA ILE A 353 -5.08 -4.94 -7.16
C ILE A 353 -5.84 -3.71 -7.64
N TYR A 354 -5.18 -2.56 -7.59
CA TYR A 354 -5.68 -1.29 -8.05
C TYR A 354 -5.01 -0.92 -9.37
N ILE A 355 -5.81 -0.44 -10.33
CA ILE A 355 -5.35 0.00 -11.64
C ILE A 355 -5.93 1.38 -11.91
N GLN A 356 -5.05 2.31 -12.27
CA GLN A 356 -5.36 3.71 -12.46
C GLN A 356 -4.82 4.20 -13.81
N SER A 357 -5.61 5.03 -14.50
CA SER A 357 -5.12 5.87 -15.61
C SER A 357 -4.51 7.16 -15.06
N TYR A 358 -3.40 7.61 -15.65
CA TYR A 358 -2.75 8.87 -15.25
C TYR A 358 -3.56 10.10 -15.67
N GLY A 359 -4.37 10.02 -16.73
CA GLY A 359 -5.15 11.13 -17.26
C GLY A 359 -6.46 11.43 -16.51
N ALA A 360 -6.95 10.47 -15.71
CA ALA A 360 -8.28 10.54 -15.09
C ALA A 360 -8.30 10.03 -13.63
N PRO A 361 -9.22 10.52 -12.78
CA PRO A 361 -9.41 10.05 -11.40
C PRO A 361 -10.11 8.67 -11.32
N ALA A 362 -10.02 7.87 -12.37
CA ALA A 362 -10.66 6.57 -12.48
C ALA A 362 -9.77 5.48 -11.87
N LEU A 363 -10.34 4.72 -10.95
CA LEU A 363 -9.64 3.65 -10.23
C LEU A 363 -10.44 2.35 -10.34
N LEU A 364 -9.85 1.37 -11.00
CA LEU A 364 -10.39 0.03 -11.15
C LEU A 364 -9.75 -0.90 -10.13
N ILE A 365 -10.57 -1.77 -9.56
CA ILE A 365 -10.16 -2.71 -8.51
C ILE A 365 -10.40 -4.12 -9.02
N PHE A 366 -9.39 -4.97 -8.90
CA PHE A 366 -9.50 -6.41 -9.10
C PHE A 366 -9.34 -7.12 -7.76
N ASP A 367 -10.35 -7.89 -7.38
CA ASP A 367 -10.33 -8.77 -6.22
C ASP A 367 -9.81 -10.16 -6.63
N MET A 368 -8.63 -10.53 -6.13
CA MET A 368 -7.97 -11.80 -6.44
C MET A 368 -8.73 -13.02 -5.90
N HIS A 369 -9.44 -12.86 -4.78
CA HIS A 369 -10.19 -13.94 -4.15
C HIS A 369 -11.49 -14.20 -4.90
N GLN A 370 -12.25 -13.14 -5.20
CA GLN A 370 -13.53 -13.24 -5.92
C GLN A 370 -13.34 -13.33 -7.45
N LYS A 371 -12.15 -12.99 -7.96
CA LYS A 371 -11.84 -12.80 -9.39
C LYS A 371 -12.80 -11.82 -10.06
N GLN A 372 -13.10 -10.71 -9.37
CA GLN A 372 -14.06 -9.72 -9.83
C GLN A 372 -13.43 -8.35 -10.03
N TRP A 373 -13.91 -7.67 -11.07
CA TRP A 373 -13.53 -6.30 -11.42
C TRP A 373 -14.62 -5.33 -10.95
N LYS A 374 -14.24 -4.27 -10.25
CA LYS A 374 -15.16 -3.26 -9.71
C LYS A 374 -14.55 -1.86 -9.81
N TRP A 375 -15.33 -0.89 -10.22
CA TRP A 375 -14.93 0.52 -10.17
C TRP A 375 -15.05 1.07 -8.75
N SER A 376 -14.10 1.91 -8.35
CA SER A 376 -14.22 2.71 -7.14
C SER A 376 -15.31 3.78 -7.29
N GLN A 377 -15.64 4.46 -6.20
CA GLN A 377 -16.27 5.77 -6.33
C GLN A 377 -15.31 6.76 -6.97
N LYS A 378 -15.84 7.76 -7.68
CA LYS A 378 -15.02 8.81 -8.31
C LYS A 378 -14.16 9.51 -7.26
N CYS A 379 -12.86 9.61 -7.50
CA CYS A 379 -11.96 10.30 -6.59
C CYS A 379 -12.33 11.80 -6.51
N PRO A 380 -12.37 12.41 -5.31
CA PRO A 380 -12.62 13.84 -5.14
C PRO A 380 -11.48 14.73 -5.67
N VAL A 381 -10.30 14.17 -5.92
CA VAL A 381 -9.15 14.93 -6.44
C VAL A 381 -9.53 15.58 -7.77
N ALA A 382 -9.40 16.92 -7.81
CA ALA A 382 -9.69 17.70 -9.00
C ALA A 382 -8.43 17.93 -9.83
N LYS A 383 -8.56 17.77 -11.14
CA LYS A 383 -7.52 18.13 -12.11
C LYS A 383 -7.53 19.65 -12.29
N ARG A 384 -6.54 20.35 -11.72
CA ARG A 384 -6.43 21.82 -11.83
C ARG A 384 -5.99 22.28 -13.23
N PHE A 385 -5.11 21.50 -13.88
CA PHE A 385 -4.56 21.83 -15.19
C PHE A 385 -4.66 20.63 -16.15
N PRO A 386 -4.83 20.86 -17.47
CA PRO A 386 -4.97 19.78 -18.46
C PRO A 386 -3.82 18.75 -18.47
N LEU A 387 -2.61 19.16 -18.08
CA LEU A 387 -1.42 18.29 -18.07
C LEU A 387 -1.13 17.64 -16.70
N HIS A 388 -1.93 17.91 -15.68
CA HIS A 388 -1.75 17.26 -14.38
C HIS A 388 -2.08 15.77 -14.47
N LEU A 389 -1.12 14.94 -14.05
CA LEU A 389 -1.29 13.51 -13.96
C LEU A 389 -1.69 13.15 -12.54
N PHE A 390 -2.54 12.14 -12.43
CA PHE A 390 -2.86 11.52 -11.16
C PHE A 390 -1.84 10.43 -10.84
N THR A 391 -1.34 10.44 -9.62
CA THR A 391 -0.45 9.43 -9.08
C THR A 391 -1.11 8.78 -7.88
N GLY A 392 -0.81 7.52 -7.61
CA GLY A 392 -1.35 6.83 -6.46
C GLY A 392 -0.60 5.57 -6.09
N PHE A 393 -0.85 5.12 -4.86
CA PHE A 393 -0.25 3.92 -4.30
C PHE A 393 -1.20 3.23 -3.33
N CYS A 394 -1.05 1.92 -3.24
CA CYS A 394 -1.80 1.08 -2.31
C CYS A 394 -1.06 0.99 -0.96
N PHE A 395 -1.77 0.96 0.17
CA PHE A 395 -1.19 0.71 1.50
C PHE A 395 -2.21 0.10 2.47
N GLU A 396 -1.76 -0.58 3.52
CA GLU A 396 -2.64 -1.10 4.59
C GLU A 396 -2.79 -0.04 5.70
N PRO A 397 -3.99 0.45 6.05
CA PRO A 397 -4.13 1.39 7.15
C PRO A 397 -3.88 0.68 8.49
N ARG A 398 -2.79 1.04 9.18
CA ARG A 398 -2.37 0.43 10.46
C ARG A 398 -1.97 1.51 11.46
N LEU A 399 -2.37 1.32 12.71
CA LEU A 399 -2.13 2.27 13.81
C LEU A 399 -0.92 1.85 14.67
N GLU A 400 -0.64 0.56 14.70
CA GLU A 400 0.33 -0.09 15.55
C GLU A 400 1.78 -0.01 15.04
N ILE A 401 1.98 0.49 13.82
CA ILE A 401 3.26 0.45 13.12
C ILE A 401 3.88 1.85 12.97
N ALA A 402 5.20 1.93 13.16
CA ALA A 402 5.96 3.17 13.03
C ALA A 402 7.35 2.86 12.46
N PRO A 403 7.96 3.82 11.72
CA PRO A 403 9.26 3.67 11.08
C PRO A 403 10.48 3.85 12.00
#